data_AF-A0A3B0IXH1-F1
#
_entry.id   AF-A0A3B0IXH1-F1
#
_cell.length_a   1.000
_cell.length_b   1.000
_cell.length_c   1.000
_cell.angle_alpha   90.00
_cell.angle_beta   90.00
_cell.angle_gamma   90.00
#
_symmetry.space_group_name_H-M   'P 1'
#
loop_
_entity.id
_entity.type
_entity.pdbx_description
1 polymer ?
#
loop_
_entity_poly.entity_id
_entity_poly.type
_entity_poly.pdbx_seq_one_letter_code
_entity_poly.pdbx_strand_id
1 'polypeptide(L)' 'MLIQLHHLNSHFDHIIDIHDLPELRGIDCDQAGNIRIASGTTFNELINHPIAQQHLPGLVKAASMIVEP' A
#
# COMPACT_ATOMS: atom_id res chain seq x y z
N MET A 1 -10.13 5.79 0.53
CA MET A 1 -10.85 5.40 1.76
C MET A 1 -11.51 6.65 2.35
N LEU A 2 -12.69 7.04 1.85
CA LEU A 2 -13.49 8.17 2.40
C LEU A 2 -14.92 7.74 2.77
N ILE A 3 -15.27 6.48 2.52
CA ILE A 3 -16.63 5.94 2.63
C ILE A 3 -17.09 5.87 4.09
N GLN A 4 -16.17 5.62 5.03
CA GLN A 4 -16.50 5.54 6.47
C GLN A 4 -16.75 6.91 7.13
N LEU A 5 -16.26 8.01 6.53
CA LEU A 5 -16.51 9.37 7.02
C LEU A 5 -17.89 9.90 6.60
N HIS A 6 -18.48 9.31 5.56
CA HIS A 6 -19.78 9.73 5.01
C HIS A 6 -20.95 9.51 5.97
N HIS A 7 -20.76 8.69 7.02
CA HIS A 7 -21.77 8.45 8.05
C HIS A 7 -21.83 9.51 9.16
N LEU A 8 -21.14 10.66 9.01
CA LEU A 8 -21.17 11.77 10.00
C LEU A 8 -20.97 11.26 11.43
N ASN A 9 -20.03 10.31 11.59
CA ASN A 9 -19.70 9.78 12.90
C ASN A 9 -18.89 10.88 13.61
N SER A 10 -19.54 11.61 14.52
CA SER A 10 -18.98 12.71 15.32
C SER A 10 -17.89 12.26 16.32
N HIS A 11 -17.29 11.10 16.07
CA HIS A 11 -16.23 10.49 16.86
C HIS A 11 -14.84 10.74 16.23
N PHE A 12 -14.79 11.16 14.96
CA PHE A 12 -13.55 11.50 14.26
C PHE A 12 -13.33 13.02 14.30
N ASP A 13 -12.98 13.55 15.47
CA ASP A 13 -12.69 14.98 15.64
C ASP A 13 -11.29 15.38 15.09
N HIS A 14 -10.44 14.38 14.82
CA HIS A 14 -9.08 14.58 14.34
C HIS A 14 -8.72 13.55 13.26
N ILE A 15 -8.56 14.04 12.03
CA ILE A 15 -8.08 13.26 10.89
C ILE A 15 -6.65 13.70 10.60
N ILE A 16 -5.73 12.73 10.54
CA ILE A 16 -4.35 12.94 10.13
C ILE A 16 -4.19 12.29 8.76
N ASP A 17 -3.87 13.11 7.77
CA ASP A 17 -3.53 12.65 6.43
C ASP A 17 -2.04 12.25 6.38
N ILE A 18 -1.76 11.04 5.87
CA ILE A 18 -0.42 10.47 5.73
C ILE A 18 -0.03 10.16 4.27
N HIS A 19 -0.84 10.59 3.28
CA HIS A 19 -0.65 10.18 1.87
C HIS A 19 0.67 10.69 1.25
N ASP A 20 1.16 11.85 1.69
CA ASP A 20 2.34 12.51 1.11
C ASP A 20 3.64 12.29 1.90
N LEU A 21 3.69 11.28 2.78
CA LEU A 21 4.89 10.91 3.52
C LEU A 21 5.80 9.99 2.67
N PRO A 22 6.90 10.49 2.09
CA PRO A 22 7.75 9.71 1.18
C PRO A 22 8.37 8.47 1.86
N GLU A 23 8.64 8.53 3.17
CA GLU A 23 9.19 7.43 3.96
C GLU A 23 8.23 6.23 4.09
N LEU A 24 6.93 6.46 3.87
CA LEU A 24 5.90 5.42 3.88
C LEU A 24 5.70 4.78 2.51
N ARG A 25 6.45 5.18 1.48
CA ARG A 25 6.33 4.62 0.12
C ARG A 25 7.48 3.68 -0.21
N GLY A 26 7.22 2.80 -1.16
CA GLY A 26 8.24 1.99 -1.82
C GLY A 26 8.42 0.59 -1.25
N ILE A 27 9.14 -0.20 -2.02
CA ILE A 27 9.45 -1.59 -1.75
C ILE A 27 10.95 -1.76 -1.89
N ASP A 28 11.56 -2.35 -0.87
CA ASP A 28 13.00 -2.58 -0.84
C ASP A 28 13.31 -4.01 -0.40
N CYS A 29 14.49 -4.48 -0.77
CA CYS A 29 15.01 -5.78 -0.37
C CYS A 29 16.37 -5.58 0.30
N ASP A 30 16.49 -6.01 1.55
CA ASP A 30 17.75 -5.88 2.26
C ASP A 30 18.78 -6.95 1.81
N GLN A 31 20.01 -6.83 2.31
CA GLN A 31 21.10 -7.76 1.97
C GLN A 31 20.84 -9.20 2.46
N ALA A 32 19.94 -9.40 3.42
CA ALA A 32 19.54 -10.71 3.92
C ALA A 32 18.37 -11.31 3.11
N GLY A 33 17.84 -10.57 2.13
CA GLY A 33 16.72 -11.00 1.31
C GLY A 33 15.34 -10.73 1.92
N ASN A 34 15.27 -9.94 3.00
CA ASN A 34 13.99 -9.54 3.56
C ASN A 34 13.37 -8.42 2.71
N ILE A 35 12.09 -8.56 2.40
CA ILE A 35 11.36 -7.58 1.60
C ILE A 35 10.56 -6.69 2.53
N ARG A 36 10.85 -5.39 2.49
CA ARG A 36 10.10 -4.36 3.19
C ARG A 36 9.13 -3.71 2.21
N ILE A 37 7.84 -3.74 2.53
CA ILE A 37 6.80 -2.99 1.83
C ILE A 37 6.33 -1.89 2.78
N ALA A 38 6.53 -0.63 2.41
CA ALA A 38 6.14 0.49 3.25
C ALA A 38 4.61 0.70 3.20
N SER A 39 4.00 1.12 4.32
CA SER A 39 2.53 1.10 4.51
C SER A 39 1.73 1.99 3.55
N GLY A 40 2.35 3.06 3.03
CA GLY A 40 1.78 3.96 2.02
C GLY A 40 1.99 3.48 0.58
N THR A 41 2.60 2.30 0.37
CA THR A 41 2.70 1.67 -0.96
C THR A 41 1.32 1.29 -1.46
N THR A 42 0.94 1.84 -2.60
CA THR A 42 -0.35 1.57 -3.24
C THR A 42 -0.34 0.20 -3.93
N PHE A 43 -1.53 -0.35 -4.19
CA PHE A 43 -1.65 -1.59 -4.97
C PHE A 43 -1.01 -1.48 -6.36
N ASN A 44 -1.17 -0.33 -7.03
CA ASN A 44 -0.59 -0.12 -8.36
C ASN A 44 0.95 -0.11 -8.30
N GLU A 45 1.55 0.53 -7.30
CA GLU A 45 3.01 0.47 -7.11
C GLU A 45 3.47 -0.95 -6.82
N LEU A 46 2.77 -1.68 -5.93
CA LEU A 46 3.09 -3.05 -5.58
C LEU A 46 3.08 -4.00 -6.79
N ILE A 47 2.03 -3.94 -7.62
CA ILE A 47 1.86 -4.81 -8.79
C ILE A 47 2.94 -4.55 -9.85
N ASN A 48 3.38 -3.30 -9.98
CA ASN A 48 4.37 -2.88 -10.98
C ASN A 48 5.82 -2.91 -10.46
N HIS A 49 6.05 -3.24 -9.19
CA HIS A 49 7.38 -3.19 -8.61
C HIS A 49 8.23 -4.41 -8.98
N PRO A 50 9.45 -4.25 -9.53
CA PRO A 50 10.30 -5.37 -9.96
C PRO A 50 10.58 -6.39 -8.84
N ILE A 51 10.91 -5.90 -7.62
CA ILE A 51 11.17 -6.76 -6.46
C ILE A 51 9.92 -7.60 -6.11
N ALA A 52 8.73 -7.00 -6.16
CA ALA A 52 7.49 -7.71 -5.82
C ALA A 52 7.13 -8.74 -6.88
N GLN A 53 7.27 -8.41 -8.17
CA GLN A 53 7.04 -9.35 -9.27
C GLN A 53 7.99 -10.54 -9.23
N GLN A 54 9.26 -10.29 -8.92
CA GLN A 54 10.29 -11.32 -8.89
C GLN A 54 10.19 -12.22 -7.65
N HIS A 55 9.98 -11.64 -6.47
CA HIS A 55 10.11 -12.38 -5.22
C HIS A 55 8.77 -12.71 -4.56
N LEU A 56 7.70 -11.98 -4.87
CA LEU A 56 6.37 -12.13 -4.26
C LEU A 56 5.25 -12.29 -5.31
N PRO A 57 5.38 -13.19 -6.31
CA PRO A 57 4.42 -13.30 -7.40
C PRO A 57 3.00 -13.64 -6.93
N GLY A 58 2.85 -14.40 -5.84
CA GLY A 58 1.55 -14.69 -5.24
C GLY A 58 0.87 -13.45 -4.66
N LEU A 59 1.63 -12.56 -4.03
CA LEU A 59 1.13 -11.29 -3.49
C LEU A 59 0.75 -10.33 -4.62
N VAL A 60 1.57 -10.23 -5.67
CA VAL A 60 1.25 -9.42 -6.86
C VAL A 60 -0.07 -9.89 -7.48
N LYS A 61 -0.24 -11.20 -7.66
CA LYS A 61 -1.49 -11.76 -8.21
C LYS A 61 -2.70 -11.43 -7.34
N ALA A 62 -2.57 -11.54 -6.02
CA ALA A 62 -3.65 -11.19 -5.09
C ALA A 62 -3.98 -9.68 -5.15
N ALA A 63 -2.97 -8.82 -5.19
CA ALA A 63 -3.16 -7.38 -5.30
C ALA A 63 -3.87 -6.99 -6.61
N SER A 64 -3.52 -7.63 -7.73
CA SER A 64 -4.16 -7.41 -9.03
C SER A 64 -5.64 -7.80 -9.07
N MET A 65 -6.13 -8.63 -8.15
CA MET A 65 -7.55 -8.97 -8.06
C MET A 65 -8.39 -7.90 -7.35
N ILE A 66 -7.74 -7.01 -6.58
CA ILE A 66 -8.39 -5.92 -5.84
C ILE A 66 -8.48 -4.66 -6.71
N VAL A 67 -7.51 -4.49 -7.62
CA VAL A 67 -7.53 -3.42 -8.62
C VAL A 67 -8.53 -3.79 -9.70
N GLU A 68 -9.79 -3.40 -9.52
CA GLU A 68 -10.74 -3.31 -10.63
C GLU A 68 -10.26 -2.20 -11.61
N PRO A 69 -10.45 -2.34 -12.93
CA PRO A 69 -10.24 -1.25 -13.87
C PRO A 69 -11.20 -0.07 -13.66
#